data_AF-C5DDP0-F1
#
_entry.id   AF-C5DDP0-F1
#
_cell.length_a   1.000
_cell.length_b   1.000
_cell.length_c   1.000
_cell.angle_alpha   90.00
_cell.angle_beta   90.00
_cell.angle_gamma   90.00
#
_symmetry.space_group_name_H-M   'P 1'
#
loop_
_entity.id
_entity.type
_entity.pdbx_description
1 polymer ?
#
loop_
_entity_poly.entity_id
_entity_poly.type
_entity_poly.pdbx_seq_one_letter_code
_entity_poly.pdbx_strand_id
1 'polypeptide(L)'
;MSVVGSLIFCAECGNLLDNPSAVEGAQLECAQCGAEYAKAKFSNLRVVTSTADDAFPSALRSKKSVVKTSLKKDELEEGATIREKCPQCGNDEMHYHTLQLRSADEGATVFYTCTSCGYRFRTNN
;
A
#
# COMPACT_ATOMS: atom_id res chain seq x y z
N MET A 1 -12.04 -29.36 24.12
CA MET A 1 -10.75 -29.39 23.40
C MET A 1 -10.29 -27.95 23.28
N SER A 2 -9.06 -27.64 23.68
CA SER A 2 -8.56 -26.27 23.75
C SER A 2 -7.52 -26.04 22.64
N VAL A 3 -7.95 -26.11 21.39
CA VAL A 3 -7.08 -26.02 20.20
C VAL A 3 -7.42 -24.77 19.41
N VAL A 4 -6.40 -23.99 19.05
CA VAL A 4 -6.51 -22.75 18.26
C VAL A 4 -5.54 -22.85 17.08
N GLY A 5 -6.05 -23.29 15.92
CA GLY A 5 -5.23 -23.54 14.74
C GLY A 5 -4.23 -24.68 14.99
N SER A 6 -2.94 -24.36 15.02
CA SER A 6 -1.85 -25.29 15.35
C SER A 6 -1.45 -25.28 16.84
N LEU A 7 -2.00 -24.37 17.64
CA LEU A 7 -1.66 -24.22 19.07
C LEU A 7 -2.62 -25.06 19.92
N ILE A 8 -2.09 -25.76 20.91
CA ILE A 8 -2.84 -26.67 21.79
C ILE A 8 -2.61 -26.21 23.23
N PHE A 9 -3.69 -25.96 23.97
CA PHE A 9 -3.62 -25.51 25.36
C PHE A 9 -4.11 -26.61 26.31
N CYS A 10 -3.54 -26.64 27.52
CA CYS A 10 -4.00 -27.48 28.61
C CYS A 10 -5.41 -27.07 29.04
N ALA A 11 -6.30 -28.04 29.25
CA ALA A 11 -7.68 -27.78 29.68
C ALA A 11 -7.79 -27.36 31.16
N GLU A 12 -6.77 -27.66 31.98
CA GLU A 12 -6.81 -27.45 33.43
C GLU A 12 -6.14 -26.14 33.85
N CYS A 13 -4.91 -25.87 33.38
CA CYS A 13 -4.15 -24.67 33.74
C CYS A 13 -4.03 -23.61 32.63
N GLY A 14 -4.53 -23.89 31.42
CA GLY A 14 -4.45 -22.96 30.28
C GLY A 14 -3.06 -22.79 29.65
N ASN A 15 -2.01 -23.48 30.13
CA ASN A 15 -0.67 -23.41 29.55
C ASN A 15 -0.63 -23.98 28.11
N LEU A 16 0.26 -23.46 27.27
CA LEU A 16 0.54 -24.03 25.95
C LEU A 16 1.22 -25.40 26.11
N LEU A 17 0.72 -26.42 25.43
CA LEU A 17 1.33 -27.75 25.36
C LEU A 17 2.37 -27.81 24.25
N ASP A 18 3.39 -28.64 24.45
CA ASP A 18 4.42 -28.88 23.44
C ASP A 18 3.86 -29.49 22.16
N ASN A 19 4.56 -29.24 21.05
CA ASN A 19 4.18 -29.77 19.75
C ASN A 19 4.19 -31.32 19.78
N PRO A 20 3.09 -32.01 19.40
CA PRO A 20 3.01 -33.47 19.34
C PRO A 20 4.19 -34.16 18.64
N SER A 21 4.79 -33.51 17.65
CA SER A 21 5.93 -34.02 16.87
C SER A 21 7.30 -33.82 17.52
N ALA A 22 7.44 -32.99 18.57
CA ALA A 22 8.71 -32.68 19.22
C ALA A 22 8.98 -33.54 20.46
N VAL A 23 7.94 -34.12 21.05
CA VAL A 23 8.02 -35.00 22.21
C VAL A 23 8.12 -36.46 21.73
N GLU A 24 8.90 -37.31 22.39
CA GLU A 24 8.93 -38.76 22.12
C GLU A 24 7.81 -39.50 22.87
N GLY A 25 7.47 -40.75 22.49
CA GLY A 25 6.38 -41.52 23.12
C GLY A 25 4.95 -41.18 22.64
N ALA A 26 3.92 -41.71 23.32
CA ALA A 26 2.51 -41.64 22.88
C ALA A 26 1.66 -40.55 23.55
N GLN A 27 2.16 -39.93 24.62
CA GLN A 27 1.47 -38.94 25.44
C GLN A 27 2.20 -37.59 25.42
N LEU A 28 1.48 -36.54 25.77
CA LEU A 28 1.96 -35.19 26.03
C LEU A 28 1.63 -34.83 27.46
N GLU A 29 2.62 -34.38 28.22
CA GLU A 29 2.47 -33.93 29.59
C GLU A 29 2.44 -32.39 29.63
N CYS A 30 1.61 -31.81 30.50
CA CYS A 30 1.63 -30.38 30.72
C CYS A 30 2.68 -29.99 31.78
N ALA A 31 3.77 -29.36 31.35
CA ALA A 31 4.89 -28.88 32.20
C ALA A 31 4.53 -27.90 33.35
N GLN A 32 3.25 -27.59 33.58
CA GLN A 32 2.77 -26.72 34.67
C GLN A 32 1.81 -27.41 35.65
N CYS A 33 1.16 -28.51 35.26
CA CYS A 33 0.18 -29.20 36.09
C CYS A 33 0.25 -30.74 36.05
N GLY A 34 1.12 -31.33 35.22
CA GLY A 34 1.27 -32.78 35.06
C GLY A 34 0.14 -33.46 34.27
N ALA A 35 -0.85 -32.71 33.77
CA ALA A 35 -1.97 -33.29 33.02
C ALA A 35 -1.50 -33.98 31.72
N GLU A 36 -1.88 -35.24 31.54
CA GLU A 36 -1.49 -36.09 30.40
C GLU A 36 -2.55 -36.11 29.28
N TYR A 37 -2.11 -36.02 28.03
CA TYR A 37 -2.97 -36.06 26.84
C TYR A 37 -2.40 -37.00 25.76
N ALA A 38 -3.23 -37.88 25.21
CA ALA A 38 -2.82 -38.78 24.13
C ALA A 38 -2.61 -38.04 22.79
N LYS A 39 -1.44 -38.19 22.16
CA LYS A 39 -1.06 -37.49 20.92
C LYS A 39 -2.03 -37.69 19.76
N ALA A 40 -2.67 -38.87 19.68
CA ALA A 40 -3.68 -39.18 18.67
C ALA A 40 -4.81 -38.13 18.59
N LYS A 41 -5.19 -37.52 19.73
CA LYS A 41 -6.23 -36.49 19.83
C LYS A 41 -5.87 -35.16 19.15
N PHE A 42 -4.60 -34.94 18.81
CA PHE A 42 -4.09 -33.72 18.20
C PHE A 42 -3.43 -33.96 16.83
N SER A 43 -3.72 -35.11 16.21
CA SER A 43 -3.24 -35.41 14.86
C SER A 43 -3.93 -34.53 13.80
N ASN A 44 -3.21 -34.23 12.72
CA ASN A 44 -3.73 -33.56 11.51
C ASN A 44 -4.27 -32.13 11.69
N LEU A 45 -3.74 -31.34 12.64
CA LEU A 45 -4.03 -29.90 12.74
C LEU A 45 -3.50 -29.16 11.50
N ARG A 46 -4.41 -28.57 10.72
CA ARG A 46 -4.08 -27.79 9.52
C ARG A 46 -4.37 -26.31 9.75
N VAL A 47 -3.35 -25.47 9.54
CA VAL A 47 -3.52 -24.02 9.39
C VAL A 47 -3.45 -23.68 7.91
N VAL A 48 -4.36 -22.83 7.44
CA VAL A 48 -4.35 -22.28 6.09
C VAL A 48 -4.00 -20.81 6.19
N THR A 49 -2.83 -20.42 5.68
CA THR A 49 -2.45 -19.02 5.50
C THR A 49 -2.58 -18.63 4.04
N SER A 50 -3.11 -17.44 3.79
CA SER A 50 -3.04 -16.77 2.50
C SER A 50 -2.02 -15.65 2.58
N THR A 51 -1.40 -15.30 1.45
CA THR A 51 -0.58 -14.08 1.36
C THR A 51 -1.43 -12.87 1.70
N ALA A 52 -0.84 -11.88 2.39
CA ALA A 52 -1.46 -10.56 2.52
C ALA A 52 -1.83 -10.01 1.15
N ASP A 53 -2.86 -9.16 1.10
CA ASP A 53 -3.32 -8.62 -0.17
C ASP A 53 -2.17 -7.81 -0.82
N ASP A 54 -1.67 -6.77 -0.16
CA ASP A 54 -0.63 -5.84 -0.62
C ASP A 54 0.77 -6.44 -0.93
N ALA A 55 0.99 -7.75 -0.79
CA ALA A 55 2.30 -8.41 -0.70
C ALA A 55 3.40 -8.11 -1.75
N PHE A 56 3.20 -7.89 -3.07
CA PHE A 56 2.02 -8.02 -3.93
C PHE A 56 1.68 -6.81 -4.84
N PRO A 57 2.39 -5.65 -4.91
CA PRO A 57 1.97 -4.52 -5.76
C PRO A 57 2.26 -4.74 -7.25
N SER A 58 1.28 -4.47 -8.12
CA SER A 58 1.42 -4.55 -9.58
C SER A 58 0.37 -3.71 -10.31
N ALA A 59 0.61 -3.37 -11.58
CA ALA A 59 -0.37 -2.63 -12.39
C ALA A 59 -1.69 -3.39 -12.59
N LEU A 60 -1.65 -4.73 -12.67
CA LEU A 60 -2.86 -5.57 -12.72
C LEU A 60 -3.63 -5.53 -11.39
N ARG A 61 -2.92 -5.51 -10.25
CA ARG A 61 -3.54 -5.32 -8.94
C ARG A 61 -4.19 -3.96 -8.82
N SER A 62 -3.52 -2.88 -9.22
CA SER A 62 -4.09 -1.52 -9.13
C SER A 62 -5.39 -1.41 -9.92
N LYS A 63 -5.48 -2.08 -11.09
CA LYS A 63 -6.72 -2.21 -11.88
C LYS A 63 -7.85 -3.02 -11.21
N LYS A 64 -7.56 -3.81 -10.17
CA LYS A 64 -8.57 -4.51 -9.34
C LYS A 64 -9.19 -3.58 -8.28
N SER A 65 -8.60 -2.40 -8.05
CA SER A 65 -9.14 -1.39 -7.14
C SER A 65 -10.45 -0.81 -7.67
N VAL A 66 -11.39 -0.53 -6.75
CA VAL A 66 -12.65 0.16 -7.07
C VAL A 66 -12.48 1.67 -7.24
N VAL A 67 -11.33 2.24 -6.84
CA VAL A 67 -10.99 3.66 -7.05
C VAL A 67 -10.03 3.82 -8.23
N LYS A 68 -10.05 4.99 -8.88
CA LYS A 68 -9.07 5.35 -9.93
C LYS A 68 -7.65 5.36 -9.35
N THR A 69 -6.85 4.35 -9.68
CA THR A 69 -5.41 4.28 -9.31
C THR A 69 -4.48 4.88 -10.35
N SER A 70 -5.02 5.39 -11.46
CA SER A 70 -4.27 5.94 -12.59
C SER A 70 -5.11 7.00 -13.31
N LEU A 71 -4.54 8.17 -13.57
CA LEU A 71 -5.15 9.21 -14.38
C LEU A 71 -5.00 8.88 -15.87
N LYS A 72 -5.99 9.27 -16.68
CA LYS A 72 -5.86 9.25 -18.14
C LYS A 72 -5.03 10.46 -18.60
N LYS A 73 -4.40 10.35 -19.77
CA LYS A 73 -3.65 11.48 -20.37
C LYS A 73 -4.53 12.71 -20.59
N ASP A 74 -5.79 12.50 -20.97
CA ASP A 74 -6.76 13.58 -21.24
C ASP A 74 -7.43 14.12 -19.97
N GLU A 75 -7.15 13.54 -18.79
CA GLU A 75 -7.58 14.06 -17.48
C GLU A 75 -6.45 14.90 -16.82
N LEU A 76 -5.32 15.08 -17.49
CA LEU A 76 -4.16 15.86 -17.04
C LEU A 76 -4.12 17.23 -17.74
N GLU A 77 -5.06 18.12 -17.41
CA GLU A 77 -4.88 19.54 -17.73
C GLU A 77 -3.88 20.15 -16.74
N GLU A 78 -2.80 20.77 -17.22
CA GLU A 78 -1.66 21.24 -16.40
C GLU A 78 -1.93 22.53 -15.59
N GLY A 79 -3.21 22.88 -15.38
CA GLY A 79 -3.66 24.01 -14.56
C GLY A 79 -4.56 24.99 -15.31
N ALA A 80 -4.83 26.15 -14.68
CA ALA A 80 -5.67 27.20 -15.26
C ALA A 80 -5.06 27.77 -16.55
N THR A 81 -5.91 28.14 -17.51
CA THR A 81 -5.49 28.78 -18.76
C THR A 81 -5.58 30.31 -18.70
N ILE A 82 -4.73 30.97 -19.48
CA ILE A 82 -4.68 32.43 -19.65
C ILE A 82 -4.47 32.76 -21.13
N ARG A 83 -4.93 33.95 -21.54
CA ARG A 83 -4.72 34.50 -22.87
C ARG A 83 -3.35 35.16 -22.97
N GLU A 84 -2.34 34.38 -23.35
CA GLU A 84 -0.96 34.82 -23.55
C GLU A 84 -0.41 34.19 -24.84
N LYS A 85 0.30 34.96 -25.66
CA LYS A 85 0.63 34.52 -27.02
C LYS A 85 1.92 33.72 -27.06
N CYS A 86 1.87 32.53 -27.66
CA CYS A 86 3.02 31.65 -27.74
C CYS A 86 4.13 32.21 -28.65
N PRO A 87 5.36 32.41 -28.13
CA PRO A 87 6.48 32.91 -28.94
C PRO A 87 6.95 31.88 -29.98
N GLN A 88 6.63 30.59 -29.82
CA GLN A 88 7.05 29.53 -30.76
C GLN A 88 6.01 29.23 -31.85
N CYS A 89 4.72 29.19 -31.52
CA CYS A 89 3.66 28.76 -32.47
C CYS A 89 2.54 29.78 -32.70
N GLY A 90 2.54 30.90 -31.96
CA GLY A 90 1.53 31.95 -32.10
C GLY A 90 0.14 31.63 -31.54
N ASN A 91 -0.07 30.49 -30.86
CA ASN A 91 -1.32 30.20 -30.15
C ASN A 91 -1.60 31.22 -29.04
N ASP A 92 -2.86 31.62 -28.85
CA ASP A 92 -3.24 32.67 -27.90
C ASP A 92 -3.61 32.15 -26.48
N GLU A 93 -3.54 30.83 -26.23
CA GLU A 93 -3.83 30.22 -24.92
C GLU A 93 -2.66 29.42 -24.33
N MET A 94 -2.48 29.55 -23.01
CA MET A 94 -1.44 28.87 -22.23
C MET A 94 -1.97 28.43 -20.87
N HIS A 95 -1.54 27.26 -20.37
CA HIS A 95 -1.63 26.96 -18.95
C HIS A 95 -0.59 27.79 -18.20
N TYR A 96 -0.95 28.28 -17.00
CA TYR A 96 -0.01 29.00 -16.13
C TYR A 96 -0.03 28.46 -14.70
N HIS A 97 1.13 28.54 -14.03
CA HIS A 97 1.24 28.36 -12.59
C HIS A 97 2.31 29.30 -12.00
N THR A 98 2.11 29.73 -10.76
CA THR A 98 2.98 30.72 -10.10
C THR A 98 3.75 30.07 -8.95
N LEU A 99 5.06 30.29 -8.90
CA LEU A 99 5.91 29.88 -7.78
C LEU A 99 6.78 31.05 -7.33
N GLN A 100 6.88 31.26 -6.02
CA GLN A 100 7.88 32.18 -5.48
C GLN A 100 9.22 31.47 -5.44
N LEU A 101 10.22 32.04 -6.13
CA LEU A 101 11.57 31.49 -6.27
C LEU A 101 12.66 32.40 -5.69
N ARG A 102 12.27 33.58 -5.20
CA ARG A 102 13.17 34.61 -4.68
C ARG A 102 12.70 35.12 -3.31
N SER A 103 13.35 36.16 -2.82
CA SER A 103 13.00 36.85 -1.58
C SER A 103 11.53 37.29 -1.56
N ALA A 104 10.95 37.41 -0.36
CA ALA A 104 9.55 37.79 -0.18
C ALA A 104 9.20 39.17 -0.77
N ASP A 105 10.21 40.04 -0.95
CA ASP A 105 10.08 41.39 -1.50
C ASP A 105 10.03 41.42 -3.05
N GLU A 106 10.28 40.29 -3.73
CA GLU A 106 10.28 40.19 -5.19
C GLU A 106 9.00 39.53 -5.74
N GLY A 107 8.66 39.82 -7.00
CA GLY A 107 7.46 39.28 -7.65
C GLY A 107 7.52 37.77 -7.88
N ALA A 108 6.34 37.14 -7.90
CA ALA A 108 6.21 35.71 -8.16
C ALA A 108 6.66 35.37 -9.59
N THR A 109 7.36 34.24 -9.75
CA THR A 109 7.72 33.75 -11.08
C THR A 109 6.55 32.97 -11.67
N VAL A 110 6.09 33.39 -12.85
CA VAL A 110 5.02 32.73 -13.60
C VAL A 110 5.63 31.76 -14.60
N PHE A 111 5.20 30.51 -14.56
CA PHE A 111 5.53 29.48 -15.53
C PHE A 111 4.37 29.31 -16.49
N TYR A 112 4.67 29.32 -17.79
CA TYR A 112 3.70 29.14 -18.87
C TYR A 112 3.99 27.87 -19.65
N THR A 113 2.94 27.12 -19.97
CA THR A 113 3.00 25.96 -20.88
C THR A 113 1.96 26.14 -21.99
N CYS A 114 2.40 26.14 -23.25
CA CYS A 114 1.52 26.29 -24.41
C CYS A 114 0.58 25.08 -24.56
N THR A 115 -0.72 25.32 -24.68
CA THR A 115 -1.74 24.25 -24.84
C THR A 115 -1.57 23.47 -26.15
N SER A 116 -1.13 24.12 -27.24
CA SER A 116 -0.98 23.47 -28.56
C SER A 116 0.34 22.76 -28.80
N CYS A 117 1.48 23.38 -28.42
CA CYS A 117 2.81 22.86 -28.75
C CYS A 117 3.63 22.35 -27.55
N GLY A 118 3.13 22.50 -26.32
CA GLY A 118 3.84 22.10 -25.11
C GLY A 118 5.11 22.90 -24.80
N TYR A 119 5.37 24.02 -25.51
CA TYR A 119 6.49 24.91 -25.20
C TYR A 119 6.34 25.49 -23.79
N ARG A 120 7.43 25.45 -23.01
CA ARG A 120 7.48 25.93 -21.63
C ARG A 120 8.48 27.06 -21.49
N PHE A 121 8.07 28.15 -20.84
CA PHE A 121 8.95 29.24 -20.44
C PHE A 121 8.51 29.82 -19.10
N ARG A 122 9.32 30.72 -18.54
CA ARG A 122 9.03 31.43 -17.30
C ARG A 122 9.22 32.91 -17.48
N THR A 123 8.35 33.70 -16.87
CA THR A 123 8.47 35.15 -16.74
C THR A 123 8.63 35.47 -15.26
N ASN A 124 9.64 36.29 -14.94
CA ASN A 124 9.83 36.84 -13.60
C ASN A 124 9.36 38.30 -13.66
N ASN A 125 8.42 38.64 -12.78
CA ASN A 125 7.91 40.00 -12.57
C ASN A 125 8.59 40.61 -11.35
#